data_AF-A0A0G2FTW9-F1
#
_entry.id   AF-A0A0G2FTW9-F1
#
_cell.length_a   1.000
_cell.length_b   1.000
_cell.length_c   1.000
_cell.angle_alpha   90.00
_cell.angle_beta   90.00
_cell.angle_gamma   90.00
#
_symmetry.space_group_name_H-M   'P 1'
#
loop_
_entity.id
_entity.type
_entity.pdbx_description
1 polymer ?
#
loop_
_entity_poly.entity_id
_entity_poly.type
_entity_poly.pdbx_seq_one_letter_code
_entity_poly.pdbx_strand_id
1 'polypeptide(L)'
;MTTAAIEELRSQWKTLYTVVLPAKACAKDSSQPNWPVHLDHCFARIILDDVVGEGKSPWTDVLRAPAINNMSEIQLRRCIELGDEILNGTEDLGQLNEKSLNARGKKRPQQMAGGVILEKESESGAKSKKRTMVPDAKAFDRMTPKKQKSNKQQTSLSFKAKGEGDTQFTEHSQDDLKEKHSIILQRIASKDDLTPYRKRLYSTLLSVPTGRYTTYAAMSDYLKSSARAVGNGMRNNPFAPEVPCHRVLAASGSIGGFGGDWGKDGKNASKKVDLLRNEGVKFDSRGKVYGLPFKDLRDLSVA
;
A
#
# COMPACT_ATOMS: atom_id res chain seq x y z
N MET A 1 -9.31 35.59 -20.26
CA MET A 1 -10.00 34.55 -19.47
C MET A 1 -9.57 34.67 -18.02
N THR A 2 -10.51 34.68 -17.07
CA THR A 2 -10.20 34.95 -15.66
C THR A 2 -9.80 33.66 -14.95
N THR A 3 -8.81 33.74 -14.05
CA THR A 3 -8.41 32.64 -13.16
C THR A 3 -9.60 32.05 -12.38
N ALA A 4 -10.63 32.88 -12.11
CA ALA A 4 -11.85 32.48 -11.43
C ALA A 4 -12.67 31.42 -12.19
N ALA A 5 -12.73 31.48 -13.53
CA ALA A 5 -13.52 30.54 -14.32
C ALA A 5 -12.93 29.12 -14.33
N ILE A 6 -11.60 29.01 -14.37
CA ILE A 6 -10.90 27.71 -14.29
C ILE A 6 -11.03 27.12 -12.89
N GLU A 7 -10.97 27.94 -11.85
CA GLU A 7 -11.09 27.45 -10.47
C GLU A 7 -12.50 26.92 -10.18
N GLU A 8 -13.52 27.55 -10.74
CA GLU A 8 -14.91 27.05 -10.69
C GLU A 8 -15.03 25.67 -11.36
N LEU A 9 -14.49 25.50 -12.56
CA LEU A 9 -14.47 24.19 -13.24
C LEU A 9 -13.73 23.13 -12.43
N ARG A 10 -12.61 23.49 -11.79
CA ARG A 10 -11.89 22.57 -10.89
C ARG A 10 -12.73 22.15 -9.69
N SER A 11 -13.47 23.10 -9.11
CA SER A 11 -14.38 22.84 -7.99
C SER A 11 -15.52 21.90 -8.39
N GLN A 12 -16.14 22.15 -9.54
CA GLN A 12 -17.20 21.31 -10.11
C GLN A 12 -16.69 19.90 -10.40
N TRP A 13 -15.57 19.79 -11.13
CA TRP A 13 -14.92 18.51 -11.40
C TRP A 13 -14.62 17.74 -10.11
N LYS A 14 -14.03 18.41 -9.11
CA LYS A 14 -13.74 17.80 -7.81
C LYS A 14 -14.99 17.26 -7.12
N THR A 15 -16.04 18.05 -7.09
CA THR A 15 -17.32 17.68 -6.47
C THR A 15 -17.93 16.47 -7.17
N LEU A 16 -17.87 16.44 -8.50
CA LEU A 16 -18.40 15.36 -9.33
C LEU A 16 -17.78 14.00 -8.97
N TYR A 17 -16.44 13.89 -8.98
CA TYR A 17 -15.78 12.60 -8.73
C TYR A 17 -15.64 12.24 -7.24
N THR A 18 -15.67 13.20 -6.31
CA THR A 18 -15.53 12.93 -4.87
C THR A 18 -16.86 12.73 -4.13
N VAL A 19 -17.94 13.35 -4.61
CA VAL A 19 -19.24 13.36 -3.91
C VAL A 19 -20.34 12.74 -4.75
N VAL A 20 -20.59 13.29 -5.94
CA VAL A 20 -21.81 12.99 -6.70
C VAL A 20 -21.81 11.55 -7.25
N LEU A 21 -20.78 11.17 -8.00
CA LEU A 21 -20.66 9.83 -8.58
C LEU A 21 -20.59 8.72 -7.51
N PRO A 22 -19.77 8.85 -6.44
CA PRO A 22 -19.79 7.88 -5.34
C PRO A 22 -21.15 7.73 -4.64
N ALA A 23 -21.89 8.84 -4.45
CA ALA A 23 -23.22 8.79 -3.83
C ALA A 23 -24.21 8.00 -4.69
N LYS A 24 -24.23 8.25 -6.01
CA LYS A 24 -25.07 7.52 -6.98
C LYS A 24 -24.71 6.03 -7.04
N ALA A 25 -23.42 5.71 -7.03
CA ALA A 25 -22.96 4.32 -6.97
C ALA A 25 -23.38 3.60 -5.69
N CYS A 26 -23.26 4.26 -4.54
CA CYS A 26 -23.71 3.73 -3.25
C CYS A 26 -25.22 3.44 -3.25
N ALA A 27 -26.01 4.33 -3.85
CA ALA A 27 -27.45 4.18 -4.00
C ALA A 27 -27.86 3.14 -5.06
N LYS A 28 -26.92 2.60 -5.85
CA LYS A 28 -27.18 1.72 -7.00
C LYS A 28 -28.22 2.31 -7.95
N ASP A 29 -28.03 3.59 -8.28
CA ASP A 29 -28.95 4.34 -9.13
C ASP A 29 -29.16 3.66 -10.49
N SER A 30 -30.40 3.68 -10.98
CA SER A 30 -30.81 2.99 -12.20
C SER A 30 -30.29 3.63 -13.48
N SER A 31 -29.61 4.78 -13.41
CA SER A 31 -28.96 5.39 -14.57
C SER A 31 -27.83 4.53 -15.15
N GLN A 32 -27.32 3.56 -14.40
CA GLN A 32 -26.33 2.59 -14.87
C GLN A 32 -26.85 1.17 -14.69
N PRO A 33 -26.59 0.25 -15.64
CA PRO A 33 -26.95 -1.16 -15.49
C PRO A 33 -26.19 -1.81 -14.32
N ASN A 34 -24.97 -1.33 -14.05
CA ASN A 34 -24.16 -1.72 -12.91
C ASN A 34 -23.15 -0.61 -12.58
N TRP A 35 -22.84 -0.43 -11.30
CA TRP A 35 -21.81 0.49 -10.82
C TRP A 35 -20.52 -0.29 -10.49
N PRO A 36 -19.56 -0.41 -11.43
CA PRO A 36 -18.37 -1.27 -11.25
C PRO A 36 -17.37 -0.71 -10.22
N VAL A 37 -17.50 0.56 -9.85
CA VAL A 37 -16.60 1.27 -8.93
C VAL A 37 -17.41 2.14 -7.97
N HIS A 38 -16.84 2.35 -6.77
CA HIS A 38 -17.49 3.10 -5.69
C HIS A 38 -16.55 4.12 -5.01
N LEU A 39 -15.28 4.14 -5.40
CA LEU A 39 -14.26 5.00 -4.79
C LEU A 39 -14.02 6.21 -5.69
N ASP A 40 -13.90 7.39 -5.07
CA ASP A 40 -13.63 8.69 -5.70
C ASP A 40 -12.57 8.67 -6.82
N HIS A 41 -11.39 8.15 -6.51
CA HIS A 41 -10.26 8.07 -7.43
C HIS A 41 -10.48 7.09 -8.57
N CYS A 42 -11.38 6.11 -8.41
CA CYS A 42 -11.74 5.21 -9.50
C CYS A 42 -12.55 5.94 -10.58
N PHE A 43 -13.52 6.78 -10.19
CA PHE A 43 -14.28 7.62 -11.11
C PHE A 43 -13.37 8.61 -11.83
N ALA A 44 -12.56 9.34 -11.07
CA ALA A 44 -11.59 10.28 -11.64
C ALA A 44 -10.67 9.58 -12.64
N ARG A 45 -10.13 8.41 -12.30
CA ARG A 45 -9.28 7.62 -13.20
C ARG A 45 -9.98 7.27 -14.51
N ILE A 46 -11.21 6.74 -14.45
CA ILE A 46 -11.94 6.29 -15.63
C ILE A 46 -12.18 7.44 -16.59
N ILE A 47 -12.73 8.55 -16.08
CA ILE A 47 -13.03 9.75 -16.86
C ILE A 47 -11.74 10.36 -17.41
N LEU A 48 -10.68 10.47 -16.61
CA LEU A 48 -9.40 11.01 -17.07
C LEU A 48 -8.75 10.12 -18.13
N ASP A 49 -8.82 8.80 -18.01
CA ASP A 49 -8.26 7.91 -19.03
C ASP A 49 -9.01 8.02 -20.36
N ASP A 50 -10.30 8.27 -20.33
CA ASP A 50 -11.09 8.50 -21.55
C ASP A 50 -10.78 9.89 -22.15
N VAL A 51 -10.88 10.95 -21.35
CA VAL A 51 -10.77 12.34 -21.84
C VAL A 51 -9.32 12.76 -22.14
N VAL A 52 -8.38 12.38 -21.28
CA VAL A 52 -6.97 12.80 -21.38
C VAL A 52 -6.11 11.69 -22.01
N GLY A 53 -6.43 10.43 -21.71
CA GLY A 53 -5.75 9.27 -22.28
C GLY A 53 -6.34 8.76 -23.61
N GLU A 54 -7.44 9.38 -24.07
CA GLU A 54 -8.22 9.00 -25.26
C GLU A 54 -8.68 7.53 -25.26
N GLY A 55 -8.83 6.92 -24.07
CA GLY A 55 -9.14 5.50 -23.91
C GLY A 55 -8.05 4.54 -24.38
N LYS A 56 -6.90 5.05 -24.86
CA LYS A 56 -5.78 4.27 -25.40
C LYS A 56 -4.63 4.14 -24.41
N SER A 57 -4.44 5.14 -23.57
CA SER A 57 -3.34 5.21 -22.62
C SER A 57 -3.81 5.68 -21.24
N PRO A 58 -3.06 5.41 -20.17
CA PRO A 58 -3.29 6.03 -18.87
C PRO A 58 -3.14 7.56 -18.97
N TRP A 59 -4.05 8.32 -18.36
CA TRP A 59 -3.94 9.79 -18.35
C TRP A 59 -2.61 10.30 -17.78
N THR A 60 -1.97 9.51 -16.91
CA THR A 60 -0.69 9.82 -16.27
C THR A 60 0.48 9.91 -17.25
N ASP A 61 0.32 9.33 -18.43
CA ASP A 61 1.36 9.31 -19.47
C ASP A 61 1.30 10.59 -20.32
N VAL A 62 0.13 11.24 -20.34
CA VAL A 62 -0.15 12.45 -21.11
C VAL A 62 -0.09 13.70 -20.23
N LEU A 63 -0.59 13.61 -18.99
CA LEU A 63 -0.76 14.75 -18.10
C LEU A 63 -0.01 14.58 -16.78
N ARG A 64 0.71 15.63 -16.38
CA ARG A 64 1.40 15.68 -15.09
C ARG A 64 0.42 15.68 -13.92
N ALA A 65 0.71 14.89 -12.90
CA ALA A 65 -0.03 14.92 -11.63
C ALA A 65 0.28 16.21 -10.82
N PRO A 66 -0.69 16.75 -10.04
CA PRO A 66 -2.08 16.29 -9.94
C PRO A 66 -2.94 16.79 -11.11
N ALA A 67 -3.79 15.92 -11.68
CA ALA A 67 -4.57 16.22 -12.87
C ALA A 67 -5.42 17.50 -12.74
N ILE A 68 -6.08 17.69 -11.60
CA ILE A 68 -6.94 18.86 -11.32
C ILE A 68 -6.23 20.21 -11.52
N ASN A 69 -4.92 20.27 -11.28
CA ASN A 69 -4.15 21.50 -11.42
C ASN A 69 -3.54 21.67 -12.81
N ASN A 70 -3.38 20.58 -13.57
CA ASN A 70 -2.62 20.58 -14.83
C ASN A 70 -3.51 20.46 -16.08
N MET A 71 -4.79 20.10 -15.94
CA MET A 71 -5.74 20.05 -17.06
C MET A 71 -6.00 21.44 -17.66
N SER A 72 -6.20 21.48 -18.97
CA SER A 72 -6.71 22.66 -19.66
C SER A 72 -8.20 22.87 -19.36
N GLU A 73 -8.71 24.08 -19.66
CA GLU A 73 -10.14 24.38 -19.52
C GLU A 73 -11.00 23.40 -20.33
N ILE A 74 -10.57 23.07 -21.56
CA ILE A 74 -11.29 22.13 -22.44
C ILE A 74 -11.34 20.74 -21.81
N GLN A 75 -10.22 20.27 -21.26
CA GLN A 75 -10.17 18.96 -20.58
C GLN A 75 -11.06 18.92 -19.33
N LEU A 76 -11.06 20.00 -18.53
CA LEU A 76 -11.93 20.10 -17.36
C LEU A 76 -13.42 20.05 -17.76
N ARG A 77 -13.81 20.82 -18.77
CA ARG A 77 -15.19 20.82 -19.29
C ARG A 77 -15.60 19.44 -19.80
N ARG A 78 -14.75 18.78 -20.61
CA ARG A 78 -15.06 17.45 -21.12
C ARG A 78 -15.11 16.39 -20.01
N CYS A 79 -14.27 16.48 -18.98
CA CYS A 79 -14.36 15.60 -17.80
C CYS A 79 -15.68 15.77 -17.04
N ILE A 80 -16.17 17.01 -16.89
CA ILE A 80 -17.46 17.29 -16.25
C ILE A 80 -18.59 16.74 -17.11
N GLU A 81 -18.57 17.05 -18.40
CA GLU A 81 -19.57 16.60 -19.37
C GLU A 81 -19.68 15.07 -19.42
N LEU A 82 -18.55 14.34 -19.50
CA LEU A 82 -18.56 12.88 -19.46
C LEU A 82 -19.08 12.33 -18.12
N GLY A 83 -18.79 13.02 -17.01
CA GLY A 83 -19.35 12.64 -15.72
C GLY A 83 -20.86 12.84 -15.65
N ASP A 84 -21.40 13.89 -16.28
CA ASP A 84 -22.84 14.12 -16.41
C ASP A 84 -23.51 13.10 -17.35
N GLU A 85 -22.85 12.73 -18.46
CA GLU A 85 -23.28 11.66 -19.36
C GLU A 85 -23.39 10.31 -18.62
N ILE A 86 -22.45 10.00 -17.72
CA ILE A 86 -22.51 8.83 -16.82
C ILE A 86 -23.69 8.95 -15.84
N LEU A 87 -23.90 10.13 -15.23
CA LEU A 87 -24.99 10.33 -14.28
C LEU A 87 -26.37 10.15 -14.92
N ASN A 88 -26.52 10.55 -16.18
CA ASN A 88 -27.75 10.47 -16.95
C ASN A 88 -27.95 9.11 -17.65
N GLY A 89 -26.94 8.24 -17.64
CA GLY A 89 -26.98 6.94 -18.31
C GLY A 89 -26.81 7.00 -19.83
N THR A 90 -26.35 8.12 -20.37
CA THR A 90 -26.00 8.27 -21.79
C THR A 90 -24.71 7.51 -22.11
N GLU A 91 -23.77 7.49 -21.17
CA GLU A 91 -22.53 6.72 -21.27
C GLU A 91 -22.51 5.57 -20.26
N ASP A 92 -22.01 4.41 -20.70
CA ASP A 92 -21.93 3.19 -19.90
C ASP A 92 -20.63 3.17 -19.10
N LEU A 93 -20.74 3.33 -17.78
CA LEU A 93 -19.61 3.33 -16.86
C LEU A 93 -18.85 1.99 -16.83
N GLY A 94 -19.55 0.88 -17.06
CA GLY A 94 -18.97 -0.46 -17.19
C GLY A 94 -17.99 -0.53 -18.37
N GLN A 95 -18.44 -0.07 -19.54
CA GLN A 95 -17.62 -0.03 -20.76
C GLN A 95 -16.44 0.93 -20.62
N LEU A 96 -16.65 2.12 -20.06
CA LEU A 96 -15.56 3.08 -19.79
C LEU A 96 -14.52 2.51 -18.80
N ASN A 97 -14.97 1.81 -17.77
CA ASN A 97 -14.08 1.14 -16.82
C ASN A 97 -13.24 0.05 -17.50
N GLU A 98 -13.82 -0.74 -18.39
CA GLU A 98 -13.11 -1.76 -19.16
C GLU A 98 -12.07 -1.14 -20.10
N LYS A 99 -12.44 -0.12 -20.87
CA LYS A 99 -11.50 0.66 -21.71
C LYS A 99 -10.32 1.19 -20.89
N SER A 100 -10.60 1.82 -19.74
CA SER A 100 -9.58 2.35 -18.82
C SER A 100 -8.67 1.25 -18.22
N LEU A 101 -9.19 0.04 -17.96
CA LEU A 101 -8.38 -1.10 -17.50
C LEU A 101 -7.49 -1.66 -18.62
N ASN A 102 -8.00 -1.73 -19.85
CA ASN A 102 -7.27 -2.18 -21.03
C ASN A 102 -6.11 -1.24 -21.37
N ALA A 103 -6.35 0.08 -21.37
CA ALA A 103 -5.31 1.10 -21.55
C ALA A 103 -4.16 0.99 -20.52
N ARG A 104 -4.45 0.43 -19.33
CA ARG A 104 -3.47 0.25 -18.24
C ARG A 104 -2.85 -1.15 -18.19
N GLY A 105 -3.16 -2.02 -19.15
CA GLY A 105 -2.63 -3.39 -19.21
C GLY A 105 -3.13 -4.33 -18.11
N LYS A 106 -4.25 -4.02 -17.45
CA LYS A 106 -4.82 -4.85 -16.36
C LYS A 106 -6.04 -5.63 -16.86
N LYS A 107 -5.81 -6.80 -17.47
CA LYS A 107 -6.91 -7.73 -17.77
C LYS A 107 -7.45 -8.41 -16.50
N ARG A 108 -8.77 -8.59 -16.41
CA ARG A 108 -9.36 -9.82 -15.84
C ARG A 108 -9.41 -10.87 -16.96
N PRO A 109 -9.16 -12.16 -16.70
CA PRO A 109 -9.42 -13.18 -17.70
C PRO A 109 -10.92 -13.19 -18.02
N GLN A 110 -11.29 -12.92 -19.28
CA GLN A 110 -12.64 -13.20 -19.76
C GLN A 110 -12.82 -14.72 -19.78
N GLN A 111 -13.85 -15.22 -19.10
CA GLN A 111 -14.33 -16.59 -19.32
C GLN A 111 -14.84 -16.66 -20.77
N MET A 112 -14.08 -17.32 -21.64
CA MET A 112 -14.51 -17.64 -22.99
C MET A 112 -15.45 -18.84 -22.93
N ALA A 113 -16.71 -18.63 -23.26
CA ALA A 113 -17.63 -19.70 -23.64
C ALA A 113 -17.44 -19.99 -25.13
N GLY A 114 -17.34 -21.29 -25.48
CA GLY A 114 -17.48 -21.79 -26.85
C GLY A 114 -16.18 -21.82 -27.66
N GLY A 115 -15.73 -23.02 -28.02
CA GLY A 115 -14.45 -23.28 -28.67
C GLY A 115 -14.37 -22.91 -30.15
N VAL A 116 -13.14 -22.86 -30.66
CA VAL A 116 -12.56 -23.77 -31.68
C VAL A 116 -11.04 -23.61 -31.56
N ILE A 117 -10.34 -24.74 -31.47
CA ILE A 117 -8.88 -24.82 -31.45
C ILE A 117 -8.39 -24.59 -32.88
N LEU A 118 -7.63 -23.52 -33.09
CA LEU A 118 -6.76 -23.37 -34.25
C LEU A 118 -5.33 -23.30 -33.73
N GLU A 119 -4.61 -24.39 -33.92
CA GLU A 119 -3.16 -24.46 -33.73
C GLU A 119 -2.48 -23.52 -34.72
N LYS A 120 -1.55 -22.70 -34.22
CA LYS A 120 -0.48 -22.14 -35.05
C LYS A 120 0.82 -22.08 -34.24
N GLU A 121 1.63 -23.09 -34.56
CA GLU A 121 3.08 -23.16 -34.69
C GLU A 121 3.97 -22.17 -33.92
N SER A 122 4.86 -22.80 -33.17
CA SER A 122 6.06 -22.27 -32.54
C SER A 122 7.08 -21.73 -33.54
N GLU A 123 7.52 -20.49 -33.34
CA GLU A 123 8.88 -20.10 -33.69
C GLU A 123 9.59 -19.42 -32.51
N SER A 124 10.70 -20.05 -32.16
CA SER A 124 11.69 -19.70 -31.16
C SER A 124 12.44 -18.41 -31.50
N GLY A 125 12.63 -17.53 -30.52
CA GLY A 125 13.45 -16.34 -30.69
C GLY A 125 13.86 -15.70 -29.37
N ALA A 126 14.64 -16.42 -28.56
CA ALA A 126 15.29 -15.88 -27.38
C ALA A 126 16.22 -14.70 -27.75
N LYS A 127 16.10 -13.56 -27.05
CA LYS A 127 17.20 -12.58 -26.93
C LYS A 127 17.05 -11.72 -25.67
N SER A 128 17.66 -12.24 -24.61
CA SER A 128 18.03 -11.51 -23.39
C SER A 128 19.09 -10.46 -23.73
N LYS A 129 18.86 -9.18 -23.47
CA LYS A 129 19.92 -8.14 -23.52
C LYS A 129 20.39 -7.79 -22.11
N LYS A 130 21.52 -8.40 -21.75
CA LYS A 130 22.48 -7.94 -20.72
C LYS A 130 22.81 -6.46 -20.95
N ARG A 131 22.75 -5.65 -19.89
CA ARG A 131 23.45 -4.35 -19.81
C ARG A 131 24.83 -4.59 -19.22
N THR A 132 25.85 -4.39 -20.04
CA THR A 132 27.26 -4.44 -19.67
C THR A 132 27.73 -3.03 -19.28
N MET A 133 28.41 -2.92 -18.15
CA MET A 133 29.22 -1.76 -17.76
C MET A 133 30.60 -1.85 -18.38
N VAL A 134 31.14 -0.75 -18.92
CA VAL A 134 32.56 -0.32 -18.78
C VAL A 134 32.69 1.16 -19.20
N PRO A 135 33.79 1.86 -18.83
CA PRO A 135 33.79 3.27 -18.39
C PRO A 135 34.48 4.21 -19.39
N ASP A 136 34.34 5.53 -19.22
CA ASP A 136 35.51 6.41 -19.39
C ASP A 136 35.34 7.77 -18.71
N ALA A 137 36.46 8.30 -18.26
CA ALA A 137 36.64 9.54 -17.53
C ALA A 137 37.29 10.61 -18.41
N LYS A 138 36.91 11.87 -18.19
CA LYS A 138 37.71 13.13 -18.23
C LYS A 138 36.72 14.30 -18.28
N ALA A 139 36.45 14.94 -17.14
CA ALA A 139 37.19 16.09 -16.58
C ALA A 139 36.88 17.40 -17.32
N PHE A 140 36.10 18.28 -16.68
CA PHE A 140 36.38 19.72 -16.72
C PHE A 140 35.98 20.39 -15.40
N ASP A 141 36.95 21.18 -14.96
CA ASP A 141 37.15 21.95 -13.76
C ASP A 141 36.13 23.08 -13.53
N ARG A 142 35.57 23.19 -12.31
CA ARG A 142 35.52 24.48 -11.60
C ARG A 142 35.22 24.35 -10.12
N MET A 143 36.04 25.05 -9.35
CA MET A 143 36.23 24.98 -7.91
C MET A 143 35.46 26.09 -7.16
N THR A 144 34.81 25.71 -6.03
CA THR A 144 34.66 26.44 -4.73
C THR A 144 33.76 27.69 -4.62
N PRO A 145 33.29 28.11 -3.40
CA PRO A 145 33.79 27.73 -2.05
C PRO A 145 32.77 27.33 -0.95
N LYS A 146 33.36 26.62 0.02
CA LYS A 146 32.92 26.28 1.39
C LYS A 146 32.28 27.45 2.16
N LYS A 147 31.30 27.11 3.00
CA LYS A 147 31.10 27.76 4.32
C LYS A 147 31.33 26.73 5.43
N GLN A 148 32.40 26.94 6.18
CA GLN A 148 32.74 26.27 7.44
C GLN A 148 32.20 27.07 8.64
N LYS A 149 32.18 26.37 9.78
CA LYS A 149 32.02 26.79 11.19
C LYS A 149 30.58 26.56 11.71
N SER A 150 30.37 25.95 12.88
CA SER A 150 31.24 25.89 14.06
C SER A 150 31.12 24.57 14.84
N ASN A 151 32.26 24.21 15.41
CA ASN A 151 32.51 23.18 16.40
C ASN A 151 31.84 23.59 17.74
N LYS A 152 31.03 22.72 18.35
CA LYS A 152 30.70 22.78 19.78
C LYS A 152 30.81 21.38 20.38
N GLN A 153 31.98 21.16 20.97
CA GLN A 153 32.26 20.44 22.21
C GLN A 153 31.20 19.44 22.68
N GLN A 154 31.55 18.17 22.51
CA GLN A 154 31.65 17.18 23.59
C GLN A 154 31.04 17.59 24.94
N THR A 155 29.93 16.95 25.30
CA THR A 155 29.64 16.63 26.69
C THR A 155 29.50 15.12 26.81
N SER A 156 30.55 14.52 27.37
CA SER A 156 30.52 13.18 27.93
C SER A 156 29.49 13.15 29.06
N LEU A 157 28.43 12.36 28.91
CA LEU A 157 27.61 11.95 30.06
C LEU A 157 27.90 10.48 30.34
N SER A 158 28.69 10.31 31.38
CA SER A 158 29.12 9.07 32.00
C SER A 158 27.96 8.28 32.60
N PHE A 159 28.16 6.96 32.58
CA PHE A 159 27.29 5.85 32.93
C PHE A 159 26.60 5.91 34.30
N LYS A 160 25.46 5.21 34.38
CA LYS A 160 25.17 4.34 35.52
C LYS A 160 24.76 2.96 35.00
N ALA A 161 25.73 2.06 34.91
CA ALA A 161 25.48 0.63 34.80
C ALA A 161 24.71 0.20 36.05
N LYS A 162 23.53 -0.38 35.85
CA LYS A 162 22.79 -1.04 36.93
C LYS A 162 22.91 -2.54 36.72
N GLY A 163 23.75 -3.13 37.57
CA GLY A 163 23.60 -4.46 38.14
C GLY A 163 23.53 -5.62 37.17
N GLU A 164 24.64 -6.36 37.10
CA GLU A 164 24.61 -7.81 36.93
C GLU A 164 23.59 -8.40 37.92
N GLY A 165 22.50 -8.91 37.39
CA GLY A 165 21.55 -9.74 38.11
C GLY A 165 21.47 -11.05 37.37
N ASP A 166 22.00 -12.11 37.99
CA ASP A 166 21.82 -13.49 37.57
C ASP A 166 20.36 -13.72 37.21
N THR A 167 20.07 -13.86 35.92
CA THR A 167 18.75 -14.27 35.49
C THR A 167 18.80 -15.78 35.31
N GLN A 168 18.43 -16.50 36.36
CA GLN A 168 17.96 -17.87 36.21
C GLN A 168 16.78 -17.85 35.23
N PHE A 169 17.02 -18.28 33.99
CA PHE A 169 15.96 -18.54 33.01
C PHE A 169 15.19 -19.78 33.47
N THR A 170 14.09 -19.56 34.18
CA THR A 170 13.22 -20.62 34.68
C THR A 170 12.16 -20.96 33.61
N GLU A 171 11.83 -22.26 33.52
CA GLU A 171 10.86 -22.85 32.57
C GLU A 171 9.46 -22.22 32.60
N HIS A 172 9.14 -21.44 33.64
CA HIS A 172 7.89 -20.67 33.80
C HIS A 172 7.58 -19.69 32.66
N SER A 173 8.59 -19.23 31.91
CA SER A 173 8.40 -18.25 30.83
C SER A 173 7.60 -18.76 29.62
N GLN A 174 7.64 -20.05 29.31
CA GLN A 174 7.00 -20.57 28.08
C GLN A 174 5.52 -20.88 28.28
N ASP A 175 5.15 -21.39 29.45
CA ASP A 175 3.76 -21.73 29.75
C ASP A 175 2.91 -20.46 29.90
N ASP A 176 3.46 -19.39 30.47
CA ASP A 176 2.81 -18.09 30.52
C ASP A 176 2.50 -17.51 29.12
N LEU A 177 3.40 -17.72 28.15
CA LEU A 177 3.20 -17.27 26.78
C LEU A 177 2.15 -18.11 26.04
N LYS A 178 2.16 -19.43 26.25
CA LYS A 178 1.15 -20.32 25.70
C LYS A 178 -0.24 -19.99 26.24
N GLU A 179 -0.36 -19.75 27.55
CA GLU A 179 -1.61 -19.38 28.19
C GLU A 179 -2.15 -18.05 27.62
N LYS A 180 -1.28 -17.03 27.52
CA LYS A 180 -1.63 -15.75 26.89
C LYS A 180 -2.10 -15.94 25.45
N HIS A 181 -1.38 -16.73 24.65
CA HIS A 181 -1.77 -17.01 23.27
C HIS A 181 -3.11 -17.73 23.20
N SER A 182 -3.37 -18.70 24.09
CA SER A 182 -4.65 -19.43 24.17
C SER A 182 -5.82 -18.46 24.38
N ILE A 183 -5.72 -17.57 25.37
CA ILE A 183 -6.75 -16.56 25.66
C ILE A 183 -6.99 -15.64 24.45
N ILE A 184 -5.93 -15.18 23.78
CA ILE A 184 -6.04 -14.32 22.60
C ILE A 184 -6.69 -15.08 21.44
N LEU A 185 -6.31 -16.34 21.20
CA LEU A 185 -6.87 -17.17 20.13
C LEU A 185 -8.36 -17.43 20.34
N GLN A 186 -8.79 -17.68 21.58
CA GLN A 186 -10.22 -17.79 21.91
C GLN A 186 -10.98 -16.50 21.58
N ARG A 187 -10.43 -15.33 21.96
CA ARG A 187 -11.01 -14.02 21.62
C ARG A 187 -11.04 -13.74 20.11
N ILE A 188 -10.05 -14.20 19.36
CA ILE A 188 -10.04 -14.12 17.89
C ILE A 188 -11.15 -15.01 17.30
N ALA A 189 -11.28 -16.24 17.82
CA ALA A 189 -12.26 -17.21 17.34
C ALA A 189 -13.70 -16.77 17.61
N SER A 190 -13.99 -16.24 18.80
CA SER A 190 -15.32 -15.83 19.23
C SER A 190 -15.82 -14.50 18.64
N LYS A 191 -14.98 -13.79 17.87
CA LYS A 191 -15.33 -12.48 17.33
C LYS A 191 -16.04 -12.59 15.97
N ASP A 192 -17.35 -12.30 15.94
CA ASP A 192 -18.23 -12.53 14.80
C ASP A 192 -18.04 -11.56 13.62
N ASP A 193 -17.62 -10.32 13.90
CA ASP A 193 -17.35 -9.29 12.87
C ASP A 193 -16.05 -9.51 12.09
N LEU A 194 -15.28 -10.57 12.43
CA LEU A 194 -14.05 -10.93 11.72
C LEU A 194 -14.28 -12.03 10.69
N THR A 195 -13.95 -11.71 9.44
CA THR A 195 -13.86 -12.70 8.36
C THR A 195 -12.89 -13.84 8.71
N PRO A 196 -13.09 -15.06 8.18
CA PRO A 196 -12.14 -16.18 8.37
C PRO A 196 -10.70 -15.82 8.02
N TYR A 197 -10.50 -15.05 6.94
CA TYR A 197 -9.17 -14.54 6.56
C TYR A 197 -8.51 -13.70 7.65
N ARG A 198 -9.26 -12.77 8.28
CA ARG A 198 -8.71 -11.92 9.36
C ARG A 198 -8.42 -12.73 10.63
N LYS A 199 -9.26 -13.70 10.98
CA LYS A 199 -8.99 -14.61 12.10
C LYS A 199 -7.67 -15.34 11.90
N ARG A 200 -7.48 -15.95 10.72
CA ARG A 200 -6.24 -16.62 10.32
C ARG A 200 -5.03 -15.69 10.25
N LEU A 201 -5.22 -14.46 9.77
CA LEU A 201 -4.17 -13.44 9.74
C LEU A 201 -3.65 -13.12 11.15
N TYR A 202 -4.54 -12.94 12.12
CA TYR A 202 -4.17 -12.59 13.50
C TYR A 202 -3.58 -13.78 14.25
N SER A 203 -4.14 -14.98 14.12
CA SER A 203 -3.55 -16.20 14.69
C SER A 203 -2.16 -16.48 14.12
N THR A 204 -1.95 -16.23 12.82
CA THR A 204 -0.64 -16.34 12.19
C THR A 204 0.35 -15.31 12.73
N LEU A 205 -0.10 -14.07 12.93
CA LEU A 205 0.77 -12.99 13.40
C LEU A 205 1.32 -13.23 14.82
N LEU A 206 0.58 -13.95 15.68
CA LEU A 206 1.05 -14.36 17.01
C LEU A 206 2.26 -15.30 16.95
N SER A 207 2.50 -16.00 15.83
CA SER A 207 3.68 -16.85 15.67
C SER A 207 4.99 -16.07 15.50
N VAL A 208 4.94 -14.76 15.22
CA VAL A 208 6.13 -13.91 15.05
C VAL A 208 6.70 -13.60 16.44
N PRO A 209 7.92 -14.07 16.79
CA PRO A 209 8.46 -13.89 18.14
C PRO A 209 8.76 -12.43 18.48
N THR A 210 8.74 -12.11 19.77
CA THR A 210 9.23 -10.82 20.28
C THR A 210 10.68 -10.59 19.84
N GLY A 211 11.00 -9.35 19.41
CA GLY A 211 12.33 -8.99 18.91
C GLY A 211 12.60 -9.44 17.47
N ARG A 212 11.64 -10.11 16.83
CA ARG A 212 11.65 -10.42 15.40
C ARG A 212 10.58 -9.60 14.68
N TYR A 213 10.78 -9.43 13.39
CA TYR A 213 9.82 -8.79 12.49
C TYR A 213 9.55 -9.70 11.31
N THR A 214 8.38 -9.57 10.69
CA THR A 214 8.06 -10.16 9.40
C THR A 214 7.70 -9.06 8.40
N THR A 215 7.35 -9.42 7.17
CA THR A 215 6.98 -8.44 6.14
C THR A 215 5.58 -8.68 5.59
N TYR A 216 4.97 -7.63 5.02
CA TYR A 216 3.70 -7.77 4.32
C TYR A 216 3.75 -8.83 3.23
N ALA A 217 4.88 -8.94 2.52
CA ALA A 217 5.12 -9.94 1.49
C ALA A 217 5.15 -11.36 2.08
N ALA A 218 5.96 -11.59 3.13
CA ALA A 218 6.02 -12.91 3.78
C ALA A 218 4.66 -13.37 4.33
N MET A 219 3.91 -12.46 4.96
CA MET A 219 2.56 -12.73 5.45
C MET A 219 1.61 -13.04 4.30
N SER A 220 1.64 -12.27 3.20
CA SER A 220 0.76 -12.50 2.06
C SER A 220 1.05 -13.81 1.34
N ASP A 221 2.32 -14.20 1.24
CA ASP A 221 2.76 -15.44 0.61
C ASP A 221 2.31 -16.68 1.41
N TYR A 222 2.38 -16.60 2.74
CA TYR A 222 1.89 -17.64 3.64
C TYR A 222 0.35 -17.74 3.63
N LEU A 223 -0.33 -16.59 3.63
CA LEU A 223 -1.79 -16.53 3.66
C LEU A 223 -2.45 -16.75 2.29
N LYS A 224 -1.66 -16.86 1.21
CA LYS A 224 -2.15 -16.90 -0.18
C LYS A 224 -3.08 -15.74 -0.49
N SER A 225 -2.63 -14.52 -0.13
CA SER A 225 -3.38 -13.28 -0.27
C SER A 225 -2.48 -12.17 -0.83
N SER A 226 -2.89 -10.90 -0.74
CA SER A 226 -2.10 -9.76 -1.17
C SER A 226 -1.51 -8.99 0.02
N ALA A 227 -0.35 -8.36 -0.18
CA ALA A 227 0.26 -7.46 0.81
C ALA A 227 -0.70 -6.33 1.23
N ARG A 228 -1.60 -5.89 0.34
CA ARG A 228 -2.64 -4.89 0.63
C ARG A 228 -3.71 -5.44 1.58
N ALA A 229 -4.15 -6.69 1.39
CA ALA A 229 -5.08 -7.34 2.30
C ALA A 229 -4.49 -7.52 3.70
N VAL A 230 -3.20 -7.89 3.80
CA VAL A 230 -2.47 -7.93 5.07
C VAL A 230 -2.41 -6.55 5.71
N GLY A 231 -2.03 -5.52 4.96
CA GLY A 231 -1.97 -4.13 5.43
C GLY A 231 -3.32 -3.61 5.95
N ASN A 232 -4.41 -3.93 5.25
CA ASN A 232 -5.77 -3.60 5.70
C ASN A 232 -6.14 -4.32 7.01
N GLY A 233 -5.70 -5.56 7.21
CA GLY A 233 -5.87 -6.27 8.47
C GLY A 233 -5.06 -5.63 9.59
N MET A 234 -3.79 -5.29 9.35
CA MET A 234 -2.94 -4.61 10.35
C MET A 234 -3.49 -3.26 10.78
N ARG A 235 -4.05 -2.48 9.85
CA ARG A 235 -4.65 -1.16 10.12
C ARG A 235 -5.88 -1.26 11.02
N ASN A 236 -6.66 -2.34 10.88
CA ASN A 236 -7.94 -2.53 11.57
C ASN A 236 -7.86 -3.68 12.59
N ASN A 237 -6.70 -3.88 13.21
CA ASN A 237 -6.50 -4.91 14.21
C ASN A 237 -7.21 -4.52 15.53
N PRO A 238 -8.32 -5.20 15.91
CA PRO A 238 -9.05 -4.86 17.13
C PRO A 238 -8.37 -5.40 18.40
N PHE A 239 -7.33 -6.21 18.25
CA PHE A 239 -6.58 -6.84 19.34
C PHE A 239 -5.21 -6.21 19.55
N ALA A 240 -4.96 -5.01 18.99
CA ALA A 240 -3.73 -4.29 19.26
C ALA A 240 -3.72 -3.81 20.74
N PRO A 241 -2.59 -3.88 21.47
CA PRO A 241 -1.25 -4.35 21.03
C PRO A 241 -0.99 -5.85 21.24
N GLU A 242 -1.93 -6.62 21.80
CA GLU A 242 -1.78 -8.05 22.11
C GLU A 242 -1.45 -8.90 20.87
N VAL A 243 -2.14 -8.64 19.76
CA VAL A 243 -1.76 -9.15 18.43
C VAL A 243 -0.78 -8.14 17.81
N PRO A 244 0.49 -8.52 17.59
CA PRO A 244 1.59 -7.57 17.41
C PRO A 244 1.70 -7.03 15.98
N CYS A 245 0.74 -6.19 15.55
CA CYS A 245 0.70 -5.63 14.19
C CYS A 245 1.89 -4.72 13.86
N HIS A 246 2.60 -4.20 14.87
CA HIS A 246 3.85 -3.44 14.70
C HIS A 246 5.01 -4.31 14.18
N ARG A 247 4.96 -5.64 14.31
CA ARG A 247 6.00 -6.56 13.81
C ARG A 247 5.98 -6.77 12.29
N VAL A 248 4.98 -6.26 11.56
CA VAL A 248 4.88 -6.40 10.10
C VAL A 248 5.42 -5.16 9.39
N LEU A 249 6.49 -5.32 8.61
CA LEU A 249 7.22 -4.24 7.94
C LEU A 249 7.15 -4.29 6.41
N ALA A 250 7.63 -3.23 5.76
CA ALA A 250 7.84 -3.24 4.31
C ALA A 250 8.91 -4.26 3.90
N ALA A 251 8.83 -4.79 2.68
CA ALA A 251 9.79 -5.77 2.16
C ALA A 251 11.26 -5.27 2.19
N SER A 252 11.47 -3.96 2.15
CA SER A 252 12.78 -3.31 2.26
C SER A 252 13.34 -3.23 3.68
N GLY A 253 12.62 -3.73 4.69
CA GLY A 253 12.97 -3.62 6.11
C GLY A 253 12.71 -2.25 6.73
N SER A 254 12.04 -1.34 6.01
CA SER A 254 11.62 -0.04 6.55
C SER A 254 10.28 -0.17 7.30
N ILE A 255 10.00 0.81 8.17
CA ILE A 255 8.84 0.82 9.08
C ILE A 255 7.49 0.60 8.34
N GLY A 256 7.39 0.98 7.06
CA GLY A 256 6.15 0.84 6.29
C GLY A 256 5.03 1.70 6.86
N GLY A 257 3.77 1.29 6.68
CA GLY A 257 2.61 1.96 7.28
C GLY A 257 2.27 1.43 8.69
N PHE A 258 1.67 2.28 9.53
CA PHE A 258 1.17 1.90 10.85
C PHE A 258 -0.01 2.78 11.28
N GLY A 259 -1.04 2.16 11.89
CA GLY A 259 -2.19 2.91 12.41
C GLY A 259 -2.95 3.74 11.36
N GLY A 260 -2.79 3.44 10.08
CA GLY A 260 -3.41 4.20 8.98
C GLY A 260 -2.55 5.31 8.37
N ASP A 261 -1.37 5.58 8.94
CA ASP A 261 -0.38 6.51 8.39
C ASP A 261 0.74 5.77 7.64
N TRP A 262 1.37 6.45 6.68
CA TRP A 262 2.42 5.90 5.84
C TRP A 262 3.74 6.64 6.00
N GLY A 263 4.85 5.90 5.90
CA GLY A 263 6.19 6.46 5.84
C GLY A 263 6.79 6.80 7.20
N LYS A 264 8.06 7.21 7.19
CA LYS A 264 8.84 7.59 8.38
C LYS A 264 8.26 8.82 9.12
N ASP A 265 7.50 9.64 8.41
CA ASP A 265 6.90 10.88 8.92
C ASP A 265 5.41 10.70 9.29
N GLY A 266 4.89 9.47 9.23
CA GLY A 266 3.53 9.17 9.68
C GLY A 266 3.38 9.42 11.18
N LYS A 267 2.25 9.97 11.62
CA LYS A 267 2.01 10.32 13.04
C LYS A 267 2.18 9.13 13.99
N ASN A 268 1.94 7.92 13.49
CA ASN A 268 2.09 6.68 14.23
C ASN A 268 3.42 5.93 13.96
N ALA A 269 4.28 6.43 13.07
CA ALA A 269 5.54 5.77 12.74
C ALA A 269 6.48 5.69 13.95
N SER A 270 6.59 6.77 14.74
CA SER A 270 7.39 6.79 15.96
C SER A 270 6.92 5.73 16.97
N LYS A 271 5.62 5.60 17.19
CA LYS A 271 5.05 4.58 18.09
C LYS A 271 5.42 3.15 17.67
N LYS A 272 5.38 2.85 16.36
CA LYS A 272 5.78 1.53 15.84
C LYS A 272 7.26 1.25 16.10
N VAL A 273 8.11 2.26 15.88
CA VAL A 273 9.55 2.15 16.13
C VAL A 273 9.83 1.92 17.60
N ASP A 274 9.13 2.64 18.49
CA ASP A 274 9.31 2.51 19.93
C ASP A 274 8.91 1.12 20.42
N LEU A 275 7.77 0.58 19.95
CA LEU A 275 7.36 -0.79 20.24
C LEU A 275 8.43 -1.80 19.77
N LEU A 276 8.92 -1.66 18.54
CA LEU A 276 9.95 -2.56 18.00
C LEU A 276 11.27 -2.45 18.79
N ARG A 277 11.71 -1.24 19.15
CA ARG A 277 12.91 -1.02 19.96
C ARG A 277 12.78 -1.60 21.35
N ASN A 278 11.62 -1.45 21.98
CA ASN A 278 11.34 -2.04 23.29
C ASN A 278 11.36 -3.58 23.26
N GLU A 279 11.06 -4.17 22.10
CA GLU A 279 11.22 -5.61 21.88
C GLU A 279 12.66 -6.03 21.51
N GLY A 280 13.61 -5.08 21.39
CA GLY A 280 15.00 -5.36 21.05
C GLY A 280 15.34 -5.28 19.55
N VAL A 281 14.41 -4.83 18.70
CA VAL A 281 14.66 -4.66 17.26
C VAL A 281 15.53 -3.43 17.01
N LYS A 282 16.65 -3.64 16.30
CA LYS A 282 17.63 -2.59 15.98
C LYS A 282 17.39 -2.02 14.58
N PHE A 283 17.69 -0.73 14.41
CA PHE A 283 17.55 -0.02 13.14
C PHE A 283 18.89 0.62 12.71
N ASP A 284 19.16 0.68 11.40
CA ASP A 284 20.29 1.39 10.81
C ASP A 284 20.06 2.92 10.79
N SER A 285 21.08 3.67 10.41
CA SER A 285 21.02 5.15 10.31
C SER A 285 20.00 5.66 9.29
N ARG A 286 19.48 4.79 8.41
CA ARG A 286 18.46 5.07 7.40
C ARG A 286 17.06 4.60 7.83
N GLY A 287 16.91 4.09 9.05
CA GLY A 287 15.63 3.62 9.59
C GLY A 287 15.17 2.26 9.06
N LYS A 288 16.10 1.42 8.58
CA LYS A 288 15.83 0.02 8.21
C LYS A 288 16.19 -0.91 9.36
N VAL A 289 15.37 -1.93 9.58
CA VAL A 289 15.63 -2.95 10.60
C VAL A 289 16.82 -3.83 10.22
N TYR A 290 17.65 -4.17 11.22
CA TYR A 290 18.70 -5.17 11.08
C TYR A 290 18.14 -6.60 11.11
N GLY A 291 18.75 -7.49 10.32
CA GLY A 291 18.40 -8.91 10.27
C GLY A 291 17.35 -9.25 9.23
N LEU A 292 17.16 -10.56 9.01
CA LEU A 292 16.21 -11.09 8.03
C LEU A 292 14.80 -11.19 8.61
N PRO A 293 13.76 -11.00 7.78
CA PRO A 293 12.39 -11.16 8.24
C PRO A 293 12.13 -12.60 8.66
N PHE A 294 11.37 -12.76 9.73
CA PHE A 294 10.83 -14.04 10.19
C PHE A 294 9.86 -14.60 9.16
N LYS A 295 10.13 -15.84 8.71
CA LYS A 295 9.37 -16.53 7.67
C LYS A 295 8.73 -17.84 8.14
N ASP A 296 9.08 -18.35 9.31
CA ASP A 296 8.54 -19.59 9.89
C ASP A 296 7.15 -19.35 10.51
N LEU A 297 6.27 -18.73 9.72
CA LEU A 297 4.91 -18.37 10.09
C LEU A 297 4.08 -19.63 10.28
N ARG A 298 3.26 -19.65 11.33
CA ARG A 298 2.34 -20.75 11.65
C ARG A 298 1.02 -20.18 12.10
N ASP A 299 -0.07 -20.81 11.71
CA ASP A 299 -1.39 -20.48 12.21
C ASP A 299 -1.56 -21.13 13.58
N LEU A 300 -1.51 -20.32 14.65
CA LEU A 300 -1.59 -20.85 16.01
C LEU A 300 -2.99 -21.35 16.41
N SER A 301 -4.01 -21.13 15.58
CA SER A 301 -5.36 -21.66 15.85
C SER A 301 -5.55 -23.13 15.46
N VAL A 302 -4.59 -23.71 14.74
CA VAL A 302 -4.60 -25.10 14.28
C VAL A 302 -3.42 -25.92 14.81
N ALA A 303 -2.63 -25.34 15.72
CA ALA A 303 -1.38 -25.89 16.21
C ALA A 303 -1.52 -26.54 17.60
#